data_AF-A0A1F8TMV2-F1
#
_entry.id   AF-A0A1F8TMV2-F1
#
_cell.length_a   1.000
_cell.length_b   1.000
_cell.length_c   1.000
_cell.angle_alpha   90.00
_cell.angle_beta   90.00
_cell.angle_gamma   90.00
#
_symmetry.space_group_name_H-M   'P 1'
#
loop_
_entity.id
_entity.type
_entity.pdbx_description
1 polymer ?
#
loop_
_entity_poly.entity_id
_entity_poly.type
_entity_poly.pdbx_seq_one_letter_code
_entity_poly.pdbx_strand_id
1 'polypeptide(L)'
;MKEVLAELSHLARRSPEISQRSGVSVRVTIANYENLVSNALKRALRLGEKSVVPRVSDLPAVVASTAGKIELESVGEISEERVIDRLVQRAIKNVFDRTFALAELDSLLAAFQRGATMHVSASLPSQEYVKQALQIPGMKGAIAKLGAYGDPAAVAAAVEFVLEGLHLNRKLNKERGETRSTFRS
;
A
#
# COMPACT_ATOMS: atom_id res chain seq x y z
N MET A 1 1.75 -4.79 -5.99
CA MET A 1 1.23 -3.48 -6.47
C MET A 1 0.34 -3.54 -7.69
N LYS A 2 0.74 -4.20 -8.80
CA LYS A 2 -0.15 -4.35 -9.97
C LYS A 2 -1.49 -5.00 -9.60
N GLU A 3 -1.46 -6.05 -8.76
CA GLU A 3 -2.66 -6.68 -8.24
C GLU A 3 -3.53 -5.73 -7.39
N VAL A 4 -2.92 -4.84 -6.60
CA VAL A 4 -3.65 -3.83 -5.81
C VAL A 4 -4.37 -2.84 -6.73
N LEU A 5 -3.73 -2.40 -7.81
CA LEU A 5 -4.38 -1.52 -8.80
C LEU A 5 -5.47 -2.22 -9.60
N ALA A 6 -5.27 -3.50 -9.93
CA ALA A 6 -6.29 -4.31 -10.59
C ALA A 6 -7.52 -4.50 -9.67
N GLU A 7 -7.29 -4.85 -8.41
CA GLU A 7 -8.33 -4.97 -7.39
C GLU A 7 -9.06 -3.65 -7.15
N LEU A 8 -8.33 -2.53 -7.03
CA LEU A 8 -8.91 -1.19 -6.93
C LEU A 8 -9.85 -0.91 -8.09
N SER A 9 -9.40 -1.16 -9.32
CA SER A 9 -10.20 -0.92 -10.52
C SER A 9 -11.49 -1.76 -10.50
N HIS A 10 -11.38 -3.02 -10.05
CA HIS A 10 -12.52 -3.93 -9.97
C HIS A 10 -13.53 -3.54 -8.89
N LEU A 11 -13.03 -3.15 -7.71
CA LEU A 11 -13.85 -2.64 -6.62
C LEU A 11 -14.58 -1.36 -7.02
N ALA A 12 -13.87 -0.44 -7.68
CA ALA A 12 -14.42 0.83 -8.12
C ALA A 12 -15.54 0.63 -9.17
N ARG A 13 -15.40 -0.31 -10.12
CA ARG A 13 -16.48 -0.67 -11.07
C ARG A 13 -17.74 -1.19 -10.39
N ARG A 14 -17.60 -1.87 -9.27
CA ARG A 14 -18.72 -2.47 -8.53
C ARG A 14 -19.24 -1.58 -7.41
N SER A 15 -18.66 -0.40 -7.23
CA SER A 15 -19.02 0.49 -6.13
C SER A 15 -20.34 1.20 -6.44
N PRO A 16 -21.36 1.10 -5.57
CA PRO A 16 -22.58 1.88 -5.71
C PRO A 16 -22.34 3.38 -5.49
N GLU A 17 -21.20 3.76 -4.89
CA GLU A 17 -20.84 5.16 -4.67
C GLU A 17 -20.30 5.82 -5.96
N ILE A 18 -19.94 5.04 -6.98
CA ILE A 18 -19.36 5.52 -8.24
C ILE A 18 -20.40 5.40 -9.35
N SER A 19 -20.58 6.49 -10.10
CA SER A 19 -21.47 6.57 -11.26
C SER A 19 -21.09 5.51 -12.29
N GLN A 20 -22.03 4.61 -12.54
CA GLN A 20 -21.89 3.57 -13.57
C GLN A 20 -22.00 4.13 -14.99
N ARG A 21 -22.49 5.38 -15.13
CA ARG A 21 -22.54 6.11 -16.41
C ARG A 21 -21.18 6.64 -16.84
N SER A 22 -20.38 7.17 -15.91
CA SER A 22 -19.01 7.61 -16.20
C SER A 22 -18.01 6.45 -16.13
N GLY A 23 -18.24 5.49 -15.24
CA GLY A 23 -17.59 4.18 -15.19
C GLY A 23 -16.07 4.22 -14.96
N VAL A 24 -15.52 3.15 -14.38
CA VAL A 24 -14.06 3.01 -14.25
C VAL A 24 -13.50 2.43 -15.54
N SER A 25 -13.23 3.32 -16.49
CA SER A 25 -12.70 2.94 -17.80
C SER A 25 -11.28 2.36 -17.70
N VAL A 26 -10.86 1.64 -18.75
CA VAL A 26 -9.46 1.18 -18.88
C VAL A 26 -8.48 2.35 -18.81
N ARG A 27 -8.87 3.54 -19.29
CA ARG A 27 -8.06 4.77 -19.21
C ARG A 27 -7.79 5.19 -17.76
N VAL A 28 -8.74 5.00 -16.85
CA VAL A 28 -8.53 5.25 -15.41
C VAL A 28 -7.47 4.29 -14.86
N THR A 29 -7.57 2.99 -15.18
CA THR A 29 -6.60 1.99 -14.73
C THR A 29 -5.18 2.28 -15.26
N ILE A 30 -5.05 2.65 -16.54
CA ILE A 30 -3.76 3.02 -17.16
C ILE A 30 -3.18 4.25 -16.47
N ALA A 31 -3.98 5.32 -16.36
CA ALA A 31 -3.54 6.55 -15.70
C ALA A 31 -3.10 6.29 -14.24
N ASN A 32 -3.82 5.43 -13.51
CA ASN A 32 -3.45 5.06 -12.15
C ASN A 32 -2.12 4.32 -12.08
N TYR A 33 -1.85 3.42 -13.02
CA TYR A 33 -0.56 2.74 -13.11
C TYR A 33 0.58 3.73 -13.45
N GLU A 34 0.37 4.61 -14.42
CA GLU A 34 1.36 5.63 -14.80
C GLU A 34 1.67 6.60 -13.65
N ASN A 35 0.64 7.03 -12.90
CA ASN A 35 0.82 7.91 -11.75
C ASN A 35 1.53 7.20 -10.60
N LEU A 36 1.20 5.92 -10.35
CA LEU A 36 1.89 5.12 -9.34
C LEU A 36 3.39 4.98 -9.67
N VAL A 37 3.72 4.64 -10.91
CA VAL A 37 5.12 4.49 -11.36
C VAL A 37 5.83 5.83 -11.36
N SER A 38 5.18 6.92 -11.79
CA SER A 38 5.75 8.26 -11.79
C SER A 38 6.06 8.76 -10.37
N ASN A 39 5.18 8.49 -9.41
CA ASN A 39 5.43 8.84 -8.01
C ASN A 39 6.56 8.01 -7.41
N ALA A 40 6.60 6.71 -7.71
CA ALA A 40 7.71 5.84 -7.29
C ALA A 40 9.05 6.31 -7.89
N LEU A 41 9.07 6.74 -9.16
CA LEU A 41 10.26 7.31 -9.80
C LEU A 41 10.69 8.61 -9.13
N LYS A 42 9.75 9.53 -8.86
CA LYS A 42 10.01 10.77 -8.14
C LYS A 42 10.61 10.51 -6.76
N ARG A 43 10.08 9.53 -6.03
CA ARG A 43 10.63 9.10 -4.73
C ARG A 43 12.03 8.53 -4.87
N ALA A 44 12.25 7.62 -5.82
CA ALA A 44 13.54 7.00 -6.07
C ALA A 44 14.62 8.06 -6.38
N LEU A 45 14.32 9.02 -7.26
CA LEU A 45 15.23 10.13 -7.58
C LEU A 45 15.57 10.98 -6.36
N ARG A 46 14.57 11.33 -5.53
CA ARG A 46 14.78 12.12 -4.30
C ARG A 46 15.65 11.39 -3.27
N LEU A 47 15.57 10.07 -3.23
CA LEU A 47 16.30 9.23 -2.28
C LEU A 47 17.61 8.67 -2.85
N GLY A 48 17.95 8.98 -4.11
CA GLY A 48 19.13 8.44 -4.79
C GLY A 48 19.07 6.92 -5.01
N GLU A 49 17.87 6.35 -5.13
CA GLU A 49 17.66 4.91 -5.33
C GLU A 49 17.86 4.53 -6.81
N LYS A 50 18.55 3.41 -7.07
CA LYS A 50 18.80 2.91 -8.42
C LYS A 50 17.59 2.19 -9.04
N SER A 51 16.79 1.56 -8.19
CA SER A 51 15.60 0.79 -8.60
C SER A 51 14.33 1.59 -8.34
N VAL A 52 13.42 1.58 -9.31
CA VAL A 52 12.10 2.20 -9.18
C VAL A 52 11.09 1.11 -8.88
N VAL A 53 10.72 0.97 -7.61
CA VAL A 53 9.72 -0.01 -7.17
C VAL A 53 8.59 0.71 -6.45
N PRO A 54 7.34 0.66 -6.95
CA PRO A 54 6.19 1.22 -6.25
C PRO A 54 5.92 0.58 -4.89
N ARG A 55 5.59 1.40 -3.89
CA ARG A 55 5.24 1.00 -2.52
C ARG A 55 3.83 1.46 -2.15
N VAL A 56 3.35 1.10 -0.97
CA VAL A 56 2.06 1.58 -0.43
C VAL A 56 2.10 3.11 -0.29
N SER A 57 3.24 3.67 0.11
CA SER A 57 3.46 5.12 0.22
C SER A 57 3.29 5.89 -1.10
N ASP A 58 3.26 5.21 -2.25
CA ASP A 58 3.02 5.82 -3.55
C ASP A 58 1.54 5.82 -3.97
N LEU A 59 0.66 5.10 -3.26
CA LEU A 59 -0.76 5.01 -3.57
C LEU A 59 -1.56 6.32 -3.42
N PRO A 60 -1.19 7.30 -2.57
CA PRO A 60 -1.88 8.59 -2.56
C PRO A 60 -1.89 9.30 -3.93
N ALA A 61 -0.87 9.08 -4.78
CA ALA A 61 -0.86 9.62 -6.15
C ALA A 61 -1.94 9.00 -7.04
N VAL A 62 -2.34 7.76 -6.75
CA VAL A 62 -3.44 7.07 -7.44
C VAL A 62 -4.78 7.69 -7.06
N VAL A 63 -4.96 8.05 -5.78
CA VAL A 63 -6.19 8.67 -5.28
C VAL A 63 -6.43 10.01 -5.95
N ALA A 64 -5.42 10.88 -5.94
CA ALA A 64 -5.49 12.19 -6.60
C ALA A 64 -5.77 12.05 -8.12
N SER A 65 -5.15 11.08 -8.79
CA SER A 65 -5.39 10.84 -10.22
C SER A 65 -6.78 10.31 -10.52
N THR A 66 -7.36 9.52 -9.61
CA THR A 66 -8.67 8.88 -9.78
C THR A 66 -9.82 9.86 -9.54
N ALA A 67 -9.72 10.72 -8.52
CA ALA A 67 -10.79 11.66 -8.15
C ALA A 67 -11.27 12.49 -9.35
N GLY A 68 -10.35 13.14 -10.08
CA GLY A 68 -10.69 13.91 -11.28
C GLY A 68 -11.09 13.10 -12.52
N LYS A 69 -11.28 11.78 -12.42
CA LYS A 69 -11.61 10.88 -13.54
C LYS A 69 -12.82 9.99 -13.31
N ILE A 70 -13.45 10.08 -12.14
CA ILE A 70 -14.68 9.35 -11.81
C ILE A 70 -15.74 10.35 -11.33
N GLU A 71 -17.01 9.96 -11.41
CA GLU A 71 -18.11 10.75 -10.83
C GLU A 71 -18.81 9.91 -9.76
N LEU A 72 -19.39 10.53 -8.73
CA LEU A 72 -20.17 9.85 -7.70
C LEU A 72 -21.66 9.77 -8.07
N GLU A 73 -22.37 8.70 -7.67
CA GLU A 73 -23.81 8.55 -7.93
C GLU A 73 -24.71 9.49 -7.11
N SER A 74 -24.35 9.77 -5.86
CA SER A 74 -25.11 10.65 -4.97
C SER A 74 -24.18 11.35 -3.99
N VAL A 75 -24.21 12.68 -3.99
CA VAL A 75 -23.39 13.53 -3.13
C VAL A 75 -24.01 13.55 -1.72
N GLY A 76 -23.56 12.64 -0.86
CA GLY A 76 -23.53 12.93 0.57
C GLY A 76 -22.34 13.85 0.90
N GLU A 77 -22.11 14.17 2.18
CA GLU A 77 -20.95 14.96 2.63
C GLU A 77 -19.58 14.25 2.43
N ILE A 78 -19.54 13.11 1.76
CA ILE A 78 -18.33 12.30 1.59
C ILE A 78 -17.60 12.74 0.32
N SER A 79 -16.36 13.20 0.46
CA SER A 79 -15.52 13.56 -0.69
C SER A 79 -15.14 12.33 -1.53
N GLU A 80 -14.96 12.54 -2.83
CA GLU A 80 -14.45 11.54 -3.79
C GLU A 80 -13.17 10.86 -3.29
N GLU A 81 -12.23 11.65 -2.77
CA GLU A 81 -10.97 11.17 -2.22
C GLU A 81 -11.20 10.15 -1.09
N ARG A 82 -12.16 10.39 -0.19
CA ARG A 82 -12.49 9.45 0.89
C ARG A 82 -13.09 8.15 0.37
N VAL A 83 -13.91 8.21 -0.68
CA VAL A 83 -14.44 7.00 -1.33
C VAL A 83 -13.30 6.20 -1.93
N ILE A 84 -12.42 6.85 -2.69
CA ILE A 84 -11.29 6.20 -3.35
C ILE A 84 -10.29 5.65 -2.32
N ASP A 85 -9.98 6.38 -1.25
CA ASP A 85 -9.11 5.92 -0.16
C ASP A 85 -9.64 4.63 0.48
N ARG A 86 -10.96 4.55 0.73
CA ARG A 86 -11.59 3.32 1.25
C ARG A 86 -11.47 2.17 0.25
N LEU A 87 -11.63 2.45 -1.05
CA LEU A 87 -11.45 1.43 -2.09
C LEU A 87 -9.99 0.97 -2.17
N VAL A 88 -9.00 1.87 -2.02
CA VAL A 88 -7.58 1.54 -1.98
C VAL A 88 -7.27 0.66 -0.77
N GLN A 89 -7.73 1.03 0.42
CA GLN A 89 -7.56 0.22 1.63
C GLN A 89 -8.17 -1.17 1.47
N ARG A 90 -9.39 -1.25 0.92
CA ARG A 90 -10.04 -2.53 0.63
C ARG A 90 -9.27 -3.34 -0.42
N ALA A 91 -8.70 -2.70 -1.43
CA ALA A 91 -7.88 -3.36 -2.43
C ALA A 91 -6.61 -3.96 -1.83
N ILE A 92 -5.88 -3.20 -1.00
CA ILE A 92 -4.71 -3.70 -0.28
C ILE A 92 -5.09 -4.90 0.58
N LYS A 93 -6.18 -4.77 1.37
CA LYS A 93 -6.67 -5.85 2.24
C LYS A 93 -7.00 -7.11 1.44
N ASN A 94 -7.78 -7.00 0.37
CA ASN A 94 -8.19 -8.14 -0.46
C ASN A 94 -6.99 -8.84 -1.11
N VAL A 95 -6.00 -8.09 -1.59
CA VAL A 95 -4.76 -8.69 -2.13
C VAL A 95 -3.99 -9.38 -1.02
N PHE A 96 -3.83 -8.72 0.14
CA PHE A 96 -3.13 -9.29 1.29
C PHE A 96 -3.76 -10.60 1.76
N ASP A 97 -5.09 -10.65 1.90
CA ASP A 97 -5.82 -11.83 2.37
C ASP A 97 -5.74 -13.00 1.37
N ARG A 98 -5.50 -12.73 0.08
CA ARG A 98 -5.20 -13.77 -0.93
C ARG A 98 -3.75 -14.23 -0.89
N THR A 99 -2.83 -13.36 -0.46
CA THR A 99 -1.40 -13.66 -0.43
C THR A 99 -0.97 -14.35 0.87
N PHE A 100 -1.57 -13.99 2.01
CA PHE A 100 -1.15 -14.45 3.34
C PHE A 100 -2.32 -15.03 4.13
N ALA A 101 -2.09 -16.19 4.73
CA ALA A 101 -2.84 -16.63 5.90
C ALA A 101 -2.19 -16.02 7.14
N LEU A 102 -3.01 -15.50 8.07
CA LEU A 102 -2.49 -14.80 9.26
C LEU A 102 -1.57 -15.68 10.13
N ALA A 103 -1.82 -16.99 10.18
CA ALA A 103 -0.98 -17.95 10.91
C ALA A 103 0.47 -17.99 10.38
N GLU A 104 0.69 -17.68 9.10
CA GLU A 104 2.04 -17.60 8.52
C GLU A 104 2.84 -16.42 9.08
N LEU A 105 2.17 -15.46 9.71
CA LEU A 105 2.75 -14.22 10.23
C LEU A 105 2.84 -14.23 11.77
N ASP A 106 2.58 -15.35 12.43
CA ASP A 106 2.57 -15.45 13.90
C ASP A 106 3.90 -15.01 14.53
N SER A 107 5.04 -15.39 13.95
CA SER A 107 6.35 -14.95 14.45
C SER A 107 6.54 -13.44 14.35
N LEU A 108 5.98 -12.81 13.32
CA LEU A 108 6.05 -11.37 13.11
C LEU A 108 5.12 -10.67 14.11
N LEU A 109 3.88 -11.13 14.25
CA LEU A 109 2.92 -10.60 15.22
C LEU A 109 3.44 -10.71 16.66
N ALA A 110 4.04 -11.83 17.02
CA ALA A 110 4.65 -12.04 18.33
C ALA A 110 5.82 -11.07 18.58
N ALA A 111 6.57 -10.66 17.54
CA ALA A 111 7.62 -9.66 17.69
C ALA A 111 7.04 -8.26 18.01
N PHE A 112 5.96 -7.86 17.33
CA PHE A 112 5.27 -6.59 17.62
C PHE A 112 4.63 -6.59 19.01
N GLN A 113 4.05 -7.70 19.44
CA GLN A 113 3.51 -7.86 20.80
C GLN A 113 4.59 -7.73 21.89
N ARG A 114 5.84 -8.10 21.58
CA ARG A 114 7.01 -7.89 22.45
C ARG A 114 7.62 -6.48 22.37
N GLY A 115 6.96 -5.56 21.65
CA GLY A 115 7.37 -4.16 21.57
C GLY A 115 8.19 -3.79 20.34
N ALA A 116 8.29 -4.67 19.33
CA ALA A 116 8.86 -4.25 18.05
C ALA A 116 8.04 -3.10 17.45
N THR A 117 8.72 -2.14 16.85
CA THR A 117 8.11 -1.04 16.10
C THR A 117 8.77 -0.95 14.74
N MET A 118 8.06 -0.43 13.76
CA MET A 118 8.65 -0.15 12.45
C MET A 118 8.12 1.16 11.88
N HIS A 119 9.05 1.94 11.32
CA HIS A 119 8.74 3.22 10.71
C HIS A 119 8.64 3.08 9.20
N VAL A 120 7.62 3.73 8.64
CA VAL A 120 7.36 3.79 7.20
C VAL A 120 7.20 5.25 6.78
N SER A 121 7.85 5.65 5.69
CA SER A 121 7.67 6.99 5.13
C SER A 121 8.04 7.04 3.65
N ALA A 122 7.38 7.93 2.91
CA ALA A 122 7.75 8.26 1.54
C ALA A 122 9.16 8.87 1.43
N SER A 123 9.73 9.39 2.53
CA SER A 123 11.11 9.91 2.58
C SER A 123 12.11 8.94 3.23
N LEU A 124 11.69 7.72 3.59
CA LEU A 124 12.58 6.72 4.19
C LEU A 124 13.33 5.94 3.08
N PRO A 125 14.68 5.93 3.08
CA PRO A 125 15.46 5.18 2.09
C PRO A 125 15.20 3.68 2.16
N SER A 126 15.18 2.99 1.01
CA SER A 126 14.99 1.54 0.91
C SER A 126 15.89 0.73 1.85
N GLN A 127 17.15 1.14 1.99
CA GLN A 127 18.12 0.44 2.83
C GLN A 127 17.73 0.46 4.32
N GLU A 128 17.00 1.48 4.76
CA GLU A 128 16.53 1.56 6.14
C GLU A 128 15.38 0.57 6.40
N TYR A 129 14.58 0.24 5.38
CA TYR A 129 13.61 -0.86 5.47
C TYR A 129 14.32 -2.20 5.62
N VAL A 130 15.41 -2.43 4.87
CA VAL A 130 16.21 -3.67 4.99
C VAL A 130 16.75 -3.82 6.41
N LYS A 131 17.35 -2.76 6.97
CA LYS A 131 17.89 -2.78 8.34
C LYS A 131 16.81 -3.05 9.38
N GLN A 132 15.67 -2.35 9.32
CA GLN A 132 14.56 -2.56 10.26
C GLN A 132 13.99 -3.97 10.14
N ALA A 133 13.78 -4.47 8.91
CA ALA A 133 13.24 -5.80 8.66
C ALA A 133 14.11 -6.92 9.23
N LEU A 134 15.44 -6.76 9.24
CA LEU A 134 16.37 -7.73 9.83
C LEU A 134 16.20 -7.87 11.35
N GLN A 135 15.69 -6.85 12.03
CA GLN A 135 15.48 -6.85 13.48
C GLN A 135 14.14 -7.48 13.90
N ILE A 136 13.24 -7.75 12.96
CA ILE A 136 11.89 -8.25 13.25
C ILE A 136 11.76 -9.72 12.82
N PRO A 137 11.71 -10.67 13.78
CA PRO A 137 11.45 -12.07 13.48
C PRO A 137 10.22 -12.28 12.58
N GLY A 138 10.29 -13.21 11.64
CA GLY A 138 9.21 -13.49 10.69
C GLY A 138 9.13 -12.55 9.47
N MET A 139 9.69 -11.33 9.54
CA MET A 139 9.64 -10.38 8.42
C MET A 139 10.33 -10.91 7.16
N LYS A 140 11.50 -11.56 7.32
CA LYS A 140 12.23 -12.17 6.19
C LYS A 140 11.38 -13.20 5.44
N GLY A 141 10.58 -14.00 6.14
CA GLY A 141 9.69 -14.99 5.54
C GLY A 141 8.54 -14.33 4.76
N ALA A 142 7.98 -13.24 5.28
CA ALA A 142 6.94 -12.49 4.58
C ALA A 142 7.46 -11.81 3.30
N ILE A 143 8.63 -11.18 3.38
CA ILE A 143 9.34 -10.60 2.21
C ILE A 143 9.63 -11.69 1.18
N ALA A 144 10.07 -12.85 1.66
CA ALA A 144 10.42 -13.99 0.84
C ALA A 144 9.25 -14.51 0.01
N LYS A 145 8.07 -14.65 0.63
CA LYS A 145 6.84 -15.08 -0.05
C LYS A 145 6.42 -14.15 -1.18
N LEU A 146 6.76 -12.86 -1.07
CA LEU A 146 6.47 -11.84 -2.09
C LEU A 146 7.51 -11.80 -3.23
N GLY A 147 8.54 -12.65 -3.20
CA GLY A 147 9.60 -12.66 -4.20
C GLY A 147 10.55 -11.45 -4.12
N ALA A 148 10.52 -10.70 -3.02
CA ALA A 148 11.23 -9.44 -2.87
C ALA A 148 12.64 -9.63 -2.28
N TYR A 149 13.55 -10.21 -3.06
CA TYR A 149 14.93 -10.48 -2.63
C TYR A 149 15.95 -9.66 -3.42
N GLY A 150 17.11 -9.39 -2.82
CA GLY A 150 18.29 -8.86 -3.50
C GLY A 150 18.23 -7.36 -3.84
N ASP A 151 17.04 -6.77 -3.91
CA ASP A 151 16.84 -5.33 -4.15
C ASP A 151 16.20 -4.66 -2.92
N PRO A 152 16.89 -3.71 -2.26
CA PRO A 152 16.33 -2.92 -1.16
C PRO A 152 14.98 -2.26 -1.50
N ALA A 153 14.78 -1.81 -2.74
CA ALA A 153 13.53 -1.17 -3.14
C ALA A 153 12.35 -2.16 -3.18
N ALA A 154 12.63 -3.41 -3.61
CA ALA A 154 11.67 -4.50 -3.55
C ALA A 154 11.35 -4.89 -2.10
N VAL A 155 12.37 -4.97 -1.25
CA VAL A 155 12.19 -5.22 0.19
C VAL A 155 11.31 -4.17 0.84
N ALA A 156 11.57 -2.88 0.58
CA ALA A 156 10.77 -1.79 1.12
C ALA A 156 9.29 -1.87 0.67
N ALA A 157 9.04 -2.18 -0.60
CA ALA A 157 7.68 -2.37 -1.11
C ALA A 157 6.95 -3.55 -0.44
N ALA A 158 7.64 -4.68 -0.27
CA ALA A 158 7.11 -5.86 0.41
C ALA A 158 6.80 -5.57 1.88
N VAL A 159 7.73 -4.93 2.59
CA VAL A 159 7.56 -4.54 3.99
C VAL A 159 6.34 -3.63 4.17
N GLU A 160 6.20 -2.57 3.37
CA GLU A 160 5.06 -1.68 3.46
C GLU A 160 3.74 -2.41 3.19
N PHE A 161 3.71 -3.32 2.21
CA PHE A 161 2.52 -4.10 1.89
C PHE A 161 2.11 -5.03 3.03
N VAL A 162 3.06 -5.74 3.65
CA VAL A 162 2.80 -6.63 4.79
C VAL A 162 2.26 -5.85 5.98
N LEU A 163 2.90 -4.73 6.33
CA LEU A 163 2.47 -3.88 7.43
C LEU A 163 1.07 -3.30 7.22
N GLU A 164 0.81 -2.76 6.03
CA GLU A 164 -0.51 -2.18 5.74
C GLU A 164 -1.59 -3.26 5.77
N GLY A 165 -1.32 -4.45 5.23
CA GLY A 165 -2.24 -5.58 5.28
C GLY A 165 -2.55 -6.06 6.70
N LEU A 166 -1.53 -6.12 7.58
CA LEU A 166 -1.73 -6.43 9.00
C LEU A 166 -2.53 -5.35 9.73
N HIS A 167 -2.27 -4.07 9.42
CA HIS A 167 -3.05 -2.97 9.96
C HIS A 167 -4.52 -3.04 9.54
N LEU A 168 -4.78 -3.28 8.26
CA LEU A 168 -6.14 -3.42 7.71
C LEU A 168 -6.88 -4.68 8.20
N ASN A 169 -6.14 -5.68 8.66
CA ASN A 169 -6.66 -6.85 9.38
C ASN A 169 -6.74 -6.65 10.90
N ARG A 170 -6.53 -5.41 11.39
CA ARG A 170 -6.59 -5.03 12.81
C ARG A 170 -5.61 -5.82 13.68
N LYS A 171 -4.47 -6.23 13.11
CA LYS A 171 -3.39 -6.92 13.82
C LYS A 171 -2.27 -5.99 14.28
N LEU A 172 -2.14 -4.83 13.64
CA LEU A 172 -1.21 -3.77 14.03
C LEU A 172 -1.91 -2.41 14.03
N ASN A 173 -1.49 -1.55 14.95
CA ASN A 173 -1.83 -0.14 14.95
C ASN A 173 -0.90 0.61 14.00
N LYS A 174 -1.45 1.59 13.27
CA LYS A 174 -0.69 2.52 12.43
C LYS A 174 -0.89 3.93 12.95
N GLU A 175 0.15 4.45 13.58
CA GLU A 175 0.17 5.82 14.07
C GLU A 175 0.73 6.74 13.00
N ARG A 176 -0.08 7.71 12.56
CA ARG A 176 0.33 8.68 11.56
C ARG A 176 0.94 9.89 12.25
N GLY A 177 2.25 10.06 12.11
CA GLY A 177 2.92 11.32 12.41
C GLY A 177 2.96 12.22 11.18
N GLU A 178 3.52 13.43 11.33
CA GLU A 178 3.59 14.41 10.24
C GLU A 178 4.41 13.92 9.03
N THR A 179 5.52 13.22 9.28
CA THR A 179 6.49 12.83 8.25
C THR A 179 6.60 11.31 8.06
N ARG A 180 6.10 10.53 9.01
CA ARG A 180 6.21 9.06 8.99
C ARG A 180 5.04 8.41 9.72
N SER A 181 4.73 7.19 9.30
CA SER A 181 3.86 6.29 10.06
C SER A 181 4.70 5.35 10.92
N THR A 182 4.21 5.02 12.11
CA THR A 182 4.80 4.01 12.99
C THR A 182 3.82 2.86 13.17
N PHE A 183 4.29 1.65 12.92
CA PHE A 183 3.54 0.42 13.15
C PHE A 183 3.97 -0.19 14.47
N ARG A 184 2.99 -0.57 15.29
CA ARG A 184 3.17 -1.22 16.60
C ARG A 184 1.95 -2.07 16.95
N SER A 185 2.06 -2.93 17.96
CA SER A 185 0.91 -3.68 18.48
C SER A 185 -0.15 -2.79 19.12
#